data_AF-A0AA95KWC1-F1
#
_entry.id   AF-A0AA95KWC1-F1
#
_cell.length_a   1.000
_cell.length_b   1.000
_cell.length_c   1.000
_cell.angle_alpha   90.00
_cell.angle_beta   90.00
_cell.angle_gamma   90.00
#
_symmetry.space_group_name_H-M   'P 1'
#
loop_
_entity.id
_entity.type
_entity.pdbx_description
1 polymer ?
#
loop_
_entity_poly.entity_id
_entity_poly.type
_entity_poly.pdbx_seq_one_letter_code
_entity_poly.pdbx_strand_id
1 'polypeptide(L)'
;MYFNLEVHLCIDGTGMFSKGRFAARKRSEIPMVAYQIIRDIKRETGYRTTLIQQIIVNGTEDITEEVKNIECMPIPPLDNIFW
;
A
#
# COMPACT_ATOMS: atom_id res chain seq x y z
N MET A 1 2.71 -17.08 3.27
CA MET A 1 3.96 -16.65 3.94
C MET A 1 3.66 -15.37 4.70
N TYR A 2 4.37 -15.12 5.80
CA TYR A 2 4.29 -13.82 6.46
C TYR A 2 5.41 -12.96 5.90
N PHE A 3 5.07 -11.77 5.41
CA PHE A 3 6.01 -10.78 4.93
C PHE A 3 5.94 -9.59 5.88
N ASN A 4 7.08 -9.06 6.30
CA ASN A 4 7.04 -7.74 6.89
C ASN A 4 6.84 -6.74 5.75
N LEU A 5 5.81 -5.91 5.81
CA LEU A 5 5.64 -4.82 4.86
C LEU A 5 5.62 -3.56 5.72
N GLU A 6 6.52 -2.65 5.43
CA GLU A 6 6.68 -1.36 6.07
C GLU A 6 6.28 -0.30 5.05
N VAL A 7 5.09 0.26 5.23
CA VAL A 7 4.55 1.30 4.35
C VAL A 7 4.75 2.64 5.03
N HIS A 8 5.58 3.51 4.45
CA HIS A 8 5.82 4.86 4.95
C HIS A 8 5.01 5.87 4.14
N LEU A 9 3.95 6.40 4.77
CA LEU A 9 3.06 7.39 4.18
C LEU A 9 3.17 8.71 4.92
N CYS A 10 3.22 9.82 4.20
CA CYS A 10 3.06 11.14 4.78
C CYS A 10 1.61 11.60 4.57
N ILE A 11 0.86 11.74 5.67
CA ILE A 11 -0.52 12.25 5.66
C ILE A 11 -0.47 13.70 6.10
N ASP A 12 -0.94 14.63 5.26
CA ASP A 12 -1.18 16.04 5.60
C ASP A 12 0.03 16.76 6.24
N GLY A 13 1.25 16.32 5.93
CA GLY A 13 2.49 16.86 6.49
C GLY A 13 2.68 16.65 7.99
N THR A 14 1.79 15.92 8.66
CA THR A 14 1.74 15.85 10.14
C THR A 14 2.35 14.58 10.73
N GLY A 15 2.53 13.52 9.94
CA GLY A 15 3.15 12.30 10.45
C GLY A 15 3.45 11.24 9.40
N MET A 16 4.58 10.57 9.57
CA MET A 16 4.95 9.36 8.84
C MET A 16 4.17 8.19 9.46
N PHE A 17 3.13 7.73 8.76
CA PHE A 17 2.43 6.52 9.13
C PHE A 17 3.26 5.32 8.69
N SER A 18 3.57 4.42 9.63
CA SER A 18 4.17 3.11 9.36
C SER A 18 3.25 2.02 9.88
N LYS A 19 2.91 1.06 9.02
CA LYS A 19 2.14 -0.13 9.39
C LYS A 19 2.99 -1.35 9.10
N GLY A 20 3.10 -2.24 10.07
CA GLY A 20 3.99 -3.40 10.03
C GLY A 20 3.25 -4.74 9.97
N ARG A 21 3.96 -5.73 9.39
CA ARG A 21 3.67 -7.17 9.26
C ARG A 21 2.32 -7.55 8.63
N PHE A 22 2.40 -8.18 7.44
CA PHE A 22 1.24 -8.63 6.67
C PHE A 22 1.43 -10.04 6.14
N ALA A 23 0.31 -10.71 5.84
CA ALA A 23 0.33 -12.03 5.21
C ALA A 23 0.09 -11.87 3.70
N ALA A 24 0.97 -12.44 2.88
CA ALA A 24 0.74 -12.58 1.45
C ALA A 24 0.93 -14.05 1.02
N ARG A 25 0.12 -14.49 0.05
CA ARG A 25 0.21 -15.86 -0.48
C ARG A 25 1.33 -15.96 -1.52
N LYS A 26 1.50 -14.93 -2.37
CA LYS A 26 2.56 -14.85 -3.40
C LYS A 26 3.27 -13.49 -3.39
N ARG A 27 4.53 -13.45 -3.85
CA ARG A 27 5.34 -12.21 -3.98
C ARG A 27 4.68 -11.20 -4.91
N SER A 28 4.09 -11.66 -6.01
CA SER A 28 3.37 -10.83 -6.98
C SER A 28 2.11 -10.14 -6.41
N GLU A 29 1.57 -10.64 -5.30
CA GLU A 29 0.39 -10.04 -4.65
C GLU A 29 0.77 -8.97 -3.63
N ILE A 30 2.03 -8.92 -3.19
CA ILE A 30 2.52 -7.96 -2.20
C ILE A 30 2.25 -6.51 -2.60
N PRO A 31 2.57 -6.05 -3.83
CA PRO A 31 2.28 -4.67 -4.21
C PRO A 31 0.79 -4.36 -4.25
N MET A 32 -0.06 -5.35 -4.58
CA MET A 32 -1.52 -5.18 -4.55
C MET A 32 -2.07 -5.11 -3.12
N VAL A 33 -1.53 -5.91 -2.19
CA VAL A 33 -1.86 -5.84 -0.75
C VAL A 33 -1.42 -4.49 -0.18
N ALA A 34 -0.21 -4.03 -0.51
CA ALA A 34 0.30 -2.72 -0.12
C ALA A 34 -0.62 -1.59 -0.62
N TYR A 35 -1.05 -1.64 -1.88
CA TYR A 35 -2.00 -0.69 -2.45
C TYR A 35 -3.34 -0.68 -1.71
N GLN A 36 -3.91 -1.85 -1.38
CA GLN A 36 -5.15 -1.94 -0.62
C GLN A 36 -5.02 -1.29 0.77
N ILE A 37 -3.91 -1.54 1.47
CA ILE A 37 -3.64 -0.91 2.78
C ILE A 37 -3.59 0.60 2.66
N ILE A 38 -2.89 1.13 1.66
CA ILE A 38 -2.83 2.58 1.39
C ILE A 38 -4.22 3.13 1.11
N ARG A 39 -5.03 2.40 0.34
CA ARG A 39 -6.41 2.80 0.04
C ARG A 39 -7.30 2.80 1.28
N ASP A 40 -7.17 1.82 2.17
CA ASP A 40 -7.89 1.79 3.44
C ASP A 40 -7.46 2.95 4.33
N ILE A 41 -6.16 3.23 4.44
CA ILE A 41 -5.64 4.39 5.18
C ILE A 41 -6.17 5.70 4.59
N LYS A 42 -6.18 5.85 3.26
CA LYS A 42 -6.82 6.99 2.57
C LYS A 42 -8.29 7.08 2.95
N ARG A 43 -9.03 5.98 3.00
CA ARG A 43 -10.45 5.97 3.39
C ARG A 43 -10.66 6.34 4.86
N GLU A 44 -9.85 5.80 5.77
CA GLU A 44 -9.90 6.07 7.21
C GLU A 44 -9.55 7.53 7.52
N THR A 45 -8.58 8.10 6.81
CA THR A 45 -8.14 9.49 6.98
C THR A 45 -9.03 10.51 6.27
N GLY A 46 -10.04 10.07 5.51
CA GLY A 46 -10.95 10.93 4.77
C GLY A 46 -10.37 11.51 3.48
N TYR A 47 -9.56 10.73 2.76
CA TYR A 47 -8.90 11.09 1.49
C TYR A 47 -8.00 12.32 1.58
N ARG A 48 -7.39 12.54 2.76
CA ARG A 48 -6.38 13.58 2.91
C ARG A 48 -5.20 13.33 1.99
N THR A 49 -4.50 14.41 1.64
CA THR A 49 -3.31 14.34 0.79
C THR A 49 -2.29 13.40 1.42
N THR A 50 -2.10 12.26 0.75
CA THR A 50 -1.31 11.13 1.21
C THR A 50 -0.20 10.90 0.20
N LEU A 51 1.03 11.15 0.62
CA LEU A 51 2.21 10.96 -0.21
C LEU A 51 2.88 9.64 0.18
N ILE A 52 3.04 8.75 -0.80
CA ILE A 52 3.80 7.51 -0.63
C ILE A 52 5.29 7.87 -0.66
N GLN A 53 5.96 7.78 0.48
CA GLN A 53 7.41 7.99 0.55
C GLN A 53 8.16 6.72 0.19
N GLN A 54 7.89 5.62 0.90
CA GLN A 54 8.64 4.39 0.75
C GLN A 54 7.83 3.17 1.16
N ILE A 55 8.04 2.05 0.48
CA ILE A 55 7.39 0.76 0.80
C ILE A 55 8.45 -0.33 0.79
N ILE A 56 8.78 -0.83 1.98
CA ILE A 56 9.83 -1.83 2.17
C ILE A 56 9.19 -3.18 2.51
N VAL A 57 9.57 -4.22 1.79
CA VAL A 57 9.18 -5.61 2.04
C VAL A 57 10.36 -6.33 2.68
N ASN A 58 10.09 -6.95 3.81
CA ASN A 58 11.00 -7.77 4.59
C ASN A 58 12.33 -7.06 4.91
N GLY A 59 12.30 -5.73 5.07
CA GLY A 59 13.48 -4.88 5.30
C GLY A 59 14.49 -4.82 4.16
N THR A 60 14.20 -5.41 2.99
CA THR A 60 15.21 -5.64 1.94
C THR A 60 14.76 -5.17 0.56
N GLU A 61 13.49 -5.37 0.22
CA GLU A 61 12.99 -5.07 -1.12
C GLU A 61 12.15 -3.79 -1.11
N ASP A 62 12.53 -2.80 -1.90
CA ASP A 62 11.71 -1.62 -2.11
C ASP A 62 10.74 -1.85 -3.27
N ILE A 63 9.45 -1.75 -3.02
CA ILE A 63 8.38 -1.97 -4.02
C ILE A 63 7.61 -0.68 -4.33
N THR A 64 8.18 0.48 -3.97
CA THR A 64 7.49 1.77 -4.07
C THR A 64 7.05 2.07 -5.51
N GLU A 65 7.89 1.75 -6.49
CA GLU A 65 7.56 1.96 -7.91
C GLU A 65 6.46 1.03 -8.40
N GLU A 66 6.45 -0.23 -7.96
CA GLU A 66 5.39 -1.20 -8.31
C GLU A 66 4.03 -0.72 -7.80
N VAL A 67 3.98 -0.22 -6.57
CA VAL A 67 2.72 0.29 -5.98
C VAL A 67 2.28 1.59 -6.65
N LYS A 68 3.20 2.48 -7.02
CA LYS A 68 2.88 3.67 -7.82
C LYS A 68 2.33 3.32 -9.19
N ASN A 69 2.87 2.29 -9.84
CA ASN A 69 2.36 1.78 -11.11
C ASN A 69 0.92 1.27 -10.97
N ILE A 70 0.58 0.59 -9.86
CA ILE A 70 -0.79 0.16 -9.57
C ILE A 70 -1.72 1.36 -9.31
N GLU A 71 -1.26 2.39 -8.61
CA GLU A 71 -2.06 3.62 -8.39
C GLU A 71 -2.35 4.35 -9.71
N CYS A 72 -1.40 4.33 -10.65
CA CYS A 72 -1.56 4.93 -11.98
C CYS A 72 -2.46 4.10 -12.92
N MET A 73 -2.75 2.84 -12.57
CA MET A 73 -3.74 2.06 -13.32
C MET A 73 -5.14 2.61 -13.04
N PRO A 74 -5.99 2.75 -14.07
CA PRO A 74 -7.39 3.12 -13.86
C PRO A 74 -8.02 2.12 -12.89
N ILE A 75 -8.66 2.63 -11.84
CA ILE A 75 -9.37 1.82 -10.85
C ILE A 75 -10.33 0.91 -11.63
N PRO A 76 -10.14 -0.41 -11.64
CA PRO A 76 -11.10 -1.29 -12.30
C PRO A 76 -12.47 -1.07 -11.64
N PRO A 77 -13.55 -1.01 -12.42
CA PRO A 77 -14.88 -0.72 -11.91
C PRO A 77 -15.24 -1.70 -10.76
N LEU A 78 -16.01 -1.19 -9.79
CA LEU A 78 -16.33 -1.82 -8.50
C LEU A 78 -16.89 -3.26 -8.58
N ASP A 79 -17.29 -3.72 -9.76
CA ASP A 79 -17.96 -5.01 -10.00
C ASP A 79 -17.06 -6.25 -9.83
N ASN A 80 -15.74 -6.08 -9.73
CA ASN A 80 -14.80 -7.23 -9.69
C ASN A 80 -14.14 -7.51 -8.33
N ILE A 81 -14.66 -6.93 -7.23
CA ILE A 81 -14.22 -7.28 -5.87
C ILE A 81 -15.13 -8.41 -5.35
N PHE A 82 -14.94 -9.62 -5.86
CA PHE A 82 -15.39 -10.84 -5.18
C PHE A 82 -14.18 -11.52 -4.54
N TRP A 83 -14.35 -11.85 -3.27
CA TRP A 83 -13.37 -12.37 -2.31
C TRP A 83 -12.76 -13.72 -2.70
#